data_AF-A0A2V7MVD6-F1
#
_entry.id   AF-A0A2V7MVD6-F1
#
_cell.length_a   1.000
_cell.length_b   1.000
_cell.length_c   1.000
_cell.angle_alpha   90.00
_cell.angle_beta   90.00
_cell.angle_gamma   90.00
#
_symmetry.space_group_name_H-M   'P 1'
#
loop_
_entity.id
_entity.type
_entity.pdbx_description
1 polymer ?
#
loop_
_entity_poly.entity_id
_entity_poly.type
_entity_poly.pdbx_seq_one_letter_code
_entity_poly.pdbx_strand_id
1 'polypeptide(L)'
;MTLVQRPHDQPRPNTPAAPGLVRRLGDALAARNVPYCQWKGGRRPERWLTGAGDIDLLVDRTAQPLLAQVLGTLGFKRVEPSAGRTLPGTESYFGYDPDLMRLVNVHVHYRVVFGRPWTTTYAPPVEAAILASASRRFVFQAPAPEHELVLLVLRLALQCTARDTLLRPHPPWLLAAQTTLEQLEREVSRSEVIQFLTAQLPSVDVALFDRCRRALEPDRPAWARYVAGRALRARLAPFARRPKTVAVLMALADRLGSLVGYHRRLGARLPRGSVVALLGGDGAGKSTCAHALTAWLAPDLATMHAHLGRPPRSAATYAVGAALKASRGVGWAGVTAYVDLLRHVCTARDRYRLYRKTHRFAAAGGIVIAERYPIPANYFLAGPSAAQGLGTPVDNRVTRLLRRREALYYERMSPPDAAIVLQLDPETAVRRKPEEPSEYVRGRAQVVWQTDWAHVGAHVIDAGRVLPEVLRDVKSHIWGRL
;
A
#
# COMPACT_ATOMS: atom_id res chain seq x y z
N MET A 1 18.39 -31.30 54.20
CA MET A 1 19.06 -30.95 52.93
C MET A 1 18.48 -31.86 51.86
N THR A 2 17.47 -31.39 51.15
CA THR A 2 16.71 -32.19 50.17
C THR A 2 16.51 -31.29 48.96
N LEU A 3 17.20 -31.61 47.86
CA LEU A 3 17.18 -30.88 46.59
C LEU A 3 15.84 -31.10 45.89
N VAL A 4 15.03 -30.04 45.80
CA VAL A 4 13.82 -30.01 44.99
C VAL A 4 14.20 -29.57 43.58
N GLN A 5 14.21 -30.52 42.64
CA GLN A 5 14.29 -30.24 41.20
C GLN A 5 13.01 -29.55 40.73
N ARG A 6 13.17 -28.44 39.99
CA ARG A 6 12.06 -27.76 39.29
C ARG A 6 11.63 -28.60 38.08
N PRO A 7 10.34 -28.65 37.73
CA PRO A 7 9.87 -29.44 36.60
C PRO A 7 10.33 -28.83 35.27
N HIS A 8 10.77 -29.72 34.38
CA HIS A 8 11.02 -29.45 32.96
C HIS A 8 9.81 -28.82 32.28
N ASP A 9 10.02 -27.69 31.60
CA ASP A 9 9.11 -27.17 30.58
C ASP A 9 8.92 -28.23 29.49
N GLN A 10 7.74 -28.85 29.46
CA GLN A 10 7.32 -29.68 28.34
C GLN A 10 7.07 -28.78 27.12
N PRO A 11 7.55 -29.14 25.91
CA PRO A 11 7.16 -28.44 24.70
C PRO A 11 5.65 -28.59 24.51
N ARG A 12 4.94 -27.46 24.48
CA ARG A 12 3.51 -27.41 24.15
C ARG A 12 3.27 -28.15 22.82
N PRO A 13 2.20 -28.96 22.70
CA PRO A 13 1.89 -29.64 21.46
C PRO A 13 1.72 -28.59 20.35
N ASN A 14 2.38 -28.85 19.21
CA ASN A 14 2.26 -28.05 17.99
C ASN A 14 0.79 -27.84 17.63
N THR A 15 0.20 -26.72 18.07
CA THR A 15 -0.96 -26.15 17.39
C THR A 15 -0.50 -25.95 15.94
N PRO A 16 -1.11 -26.60 14.94
CA PRO A 16 -0.72 -26.35 13.56
C PRO A 16 -0.84 -24.85 13.33
N ALA A 17 0.27 -24.20 12.96
CA ALA A 17 0.28 -22.77 12.67
C ALA A 17 -0.93 -22.47 11.79
N ALA A 18 -1.79 -21.56 12.25
CA ALA A 18 -3.03 -21.25 11.55
C ALA A 18 -2.68 -21.01 10.07
N PRO A 19 -3.39 -21.64 9.12
CA PRO A 19 -3.03 -21.54 7.71
C PRO A 19 -2.90 -20.06 7.33
N GLY A 20 -1.86 -19.68 6.57
CA GLY A 20 -1.63 -18.29 6.17
C GLY A 20 -2.85 -17.66 5.47
N LEU A 21 -2.91 -16.33 5.39
CA LEU A 21 -4.10 -15.58 4.95
C LEU A 21 -4.67 -16.07 3.62
N VAL A 22 -3.79 -16.43 2.68
CA VAL A 22 -4.15 -16.95 1.35
C VAL A 22 -4.90 -18.29 1.43
N ARG A 23 -4.47 -19.21 2.30
CA ARG A 23 -5.14 -20.50 2.50
C ARG A 23 -6.50 -20.30 3.16
N ARG A 24 -6.58 -19.44 4.19
CA ARG A 24 -7.87 -19.06 4.81
C ARG A 24 -8.83 -18.45 3.80
N LEU A 25 -8.33 -17.66 2.85
CA LEU A 25 -9.15 -17.14 1.75
C LEU A 25 -9.71 -18.26 0.88
N GLY A 26 -8.86 -19.18 0.40
CA GLY A 26 -9.33 -20.33 -0.39
C GLY A 26 -10.36 -21.19 0.35
N ASP A 27 -10.07 -21.53 1.60
CA ASP A 27 -10.96 -22.34 2.44
C ASP A 27 -12.29 -21.63 2.71
N ALA A 28 -12.28 -20.31 2.95
CA ALA A 28 -13.49 -19.52 3.20
C ALA A 28 -14.35 -19.33 1.93
N LEU A 29 -13.72 -19.22 0.76
CA LEU A 29 -14.44 -19.16 -0.52
C LEU A 29 -15.11 -20.51 -0.83
N ALA A 30 -14.40 -21.61 -0.61
CA ALA A 30 -14.94 -22.96 -0.78
C ALA A 30 -16.07 -23.25 0.21
N ALA A 31 -15.88 -22.95 1.50
CA ALA A 31 -16.88 -23.20 2.54
C ALA A 31 -18.19 -22.43 2.32
N ARG A 32 -18.13 -21.25 1.69
CA ARG A 32 -19.32 -20.46 1.35
C ARG A 32 -19.84 -20.69 -0.07
N ASN A 33 -19.28 -21.67 -0.81
CA ASN A 33 -19.66 -22.00 -2.19
C ASN A 33 -19.68 -20.78 -3.11
N VAL A 34 -18.69 -19.89 -2.99
CA VAL A 34 -18.58 -18.75 -3.90
C VAL A 34 -18.30 -19.27 -5.31
N PRO A 35 -19.05 -18.88 -6.36
CA PRO A 35 -18.72 -19.20 -7.74
C PRO A 35 -17.55 -18.31 -8.20
N TYR A 36 -16.34 -18.87 -8.20
CA TYR A 36 -15.13 -18.17 -8.62
C TYR A 36 -14.12 -19.09 -9.29
N CYS A 37 -13.20 -18.51 -10.03
CA CYS A 37 -11.95 -19.17 -10.40
C CYS A 37 -10.79 -18.18 -10.45
N GLN A 38 -9.57 -18.63 -10.18
CA GLN A 38 -8.36 -17.87 -10.44
C GLN A 38 -8.03 -17.93 -11.94
N TRP A 39 -8.53 -16.95 -12.70
CA TRP A 39 -8.43 -16.95 -14.17
C TRP A 39 -7.05 -16.50 -14.69
N LYS A 40 -6.21 -15.90 -13.84
CA LYS A 40 -4.86 -15.43 -14.21
C LYS A 40 -3.87 -15.73 -13.09
N GLY A 41 -2.67 -16.14 -13.48
CA GLY A 41 -1.55 -16.36 -12.56
C GLY A 41 -1.63 -17.63 -11.70
N GLY A 42 -2.66 -18.47 -11.87
CA GLY A 42 -2.87 -19.68 -11.06
C GLY A 42 -1.77 -20.74 -11.19
N ARG A 43 -0.96 -20.71 -12.26
CA ARG A 43 0.15 -21.65 -12.51
C ARG A 43 1.48 -21.26 -11.87
N ARG A 44 1.51 -20.21 -11.04
CA ARG A 44 2.70 -19.76 -10.29
C ARG A 44 2.39 -19.53 -8.81
N PRO A 45 1.97 -20.59 -8.08
CA PRO A 45 1.56 -20.49 -6.68
C PRO A 45 2.63 -19.90 -5.76
N GLU A 46 3.91 -20.14 -6.03
CA GLU A 46 5.05 -19.61 -5.28
C GLU A 46 5.05 -18.07 -5.17
N ARG A 47 4.48 -17.38 -6.16
CA ARG A 47 4.43 -15.91 -6.16
C ARG A 47 3.35 -15.37 -5.23
N TRP A 48 2.12 -15.87 -5.34
CA TRP A 48 1.01 -15.32 -4.56
C TRP A 48 0.89 -15.93 -3.16
N LEU A 49 1.40 -17.15 -2.92
CA LEU A 49 1.52 -17.71 -1.57
C LEU A 49 2.45 -16.90 -0.66
N THR A 50 3.44 -16.23 -1.23
CA THR A 50 4.43 -15.42 -0.51
C THR A 50 4.09 -13.92 -0.50
N GLY A 51 2.93 -13.53 -1.04
CA GLY A 51 2.53 -12.13 -1.22
C GLY A 51 3.38 -11.36 -2.26
N ALA A 52 4.14 -12.04 -3.12
CA ALA A 52 4.94 -11.43 -4.19
C ALA A 52 4.20 -11.30 -5.53
N GLY A 53 3.01 -11.89 -5.64
CA GLY A 53 2.16 -11.86 -6.81
C GLY A 53 0.70 -11.63 -6.43
N ASP A 54 -0.04 -11.10 -7.39
CA ASP A 54 -1.46 -10.83 -7.22
C ASP A 54 -2.29 -12.12 -7.40
N ILE A 55 -3.42 -12.17 -6.70
CA ILE A 55 -4.43 -13.22 -6.87
C ILE A 55 -5.56 -12.64 -7.73
N ASP A 56 -5.57 -12.99 -9.02
CA ASP A 56 -6.61 -12.54 -9.96
C ASP A 56 -7.79 -13.52 -9.99
N LEU A 57 -8.88 -13.19 -9.29
CA LEU A 57 -10.11 -13.99 -9.25
C LEU A 57 -11.15 -13.46 -10.25
N LEU A 58 -11.74 -14.35 -11.03
CA LEU A 58 -12.99 -14.12 -11.74
C LEU A 58 -14.11 -14.64 -10.85
N VAL A 59 -15.10 -13.80 -10.57
CA VAL A 59 -16.21 -14.13 -9.66
C VAL A 59 -17.53 -13.82 -10.35
N ASP A 60 -18.53 -14.67 -10.17
CA ASP A 60 -19.86 -14.36 -10.66
C ASP A 60 -20.37 -13.05 -10.03
N ARG A 61 -20.95 -12.19 -10.86
CA ARG A 61 -21.43 -10.87 -10.41
C ARG A 61 -22.50 -11.00 -9.32
N THR A 62 -23.32 -12.04 -9.35
CA THR A 62 -24.34 -12.29 -8.32
C THR A 62 -23.75 -12.59 -6.95
N ALA A 63 -22.52 -13.11 -6.90
CA ALA A 63 -21.82 -13.46 -5.67
C ALA A 63 -21.02 -12.30 -5.07
N GLN A 64 -21.08 -11.09 -5.66
CA GLN A 64 -20.36 -9.91 -5.16
C GLN A 64 -20.61 -9.62 -3.67
N PRO A 65 -21.86 -9.61 -3.14
CA PRO A 65 -22.10 -9.34 -1.73
C PRO A 65 -21.48 -10.41 -0.81
N LEU A 66 -21.59 -11.68 -1.20
CA LEU A 66 -21.03 -12.82 -0.46
C LEU A 66 -19.50 -12.77 -0.42
N LEU A 67 -18.87 -12.47 -1.56
CA LEU A 67 -17.42 -12.29 -1.65
C LEU A 67 -16.96 -11.14 -0.76
N ALA A 68 -17.65 -9.99 -0.78
CA ALA A 68 -17.31 -8.85 0.05
C ALA A 68 -17.38 -9.21 1.55
N GLN A 69 -18.34 -10.04 1.96
CA GLN A 69 -18.45 -10.55 3.32
C GLN A 69 -17.28 -11.47 3.69
N VAL A 70 -16.90 -12.41 2.80
CA VAL A 70 -15.74 -13.30 2.99
C VAL A 70 -14.46 -12.49 3.19
N LEU A 71 -14.20 -11.57 2.26
CA LEU A 71 -13.01 -10.70 2.28
C LEU A 71 -12.99 -9.83 3.54
N GLY A 72 -14.12 -9.20 3.89
CA GLY A 72 -14.25 -8.39 5.10
C GLY A 72 -13.99 -9.17 6.39
N THR A 73 -14.51 -10.40 6.49
CA THR A 73 -14.29 -11.29 7.64
C THR A 73 -12.82 -11.64 7.82
N LEU A 74 -12.09 -11.78 6.71
CA LEU A 74 -10.65 -12.07 6.70
C LEU A 74 -9.77 -10.82 6.83
N GLY A 75 -10.38 -9.64 7.02
CA GLY A 75 -9.66 -8.38 7.20
C GLY A 75 -9.12 -7.76 5.91
N PHE A 76 -9.60 -8.19 4.74
CA PHE A 76 -9.26 -7.52 3.49
C PHE A 76 -9.97 -6.16 3.39
N LYS A 77 -9.26 -5.17 2.86
CA LYS A 77 -9.73 -3.80 2.67
C LYS A 77 -9.85 -3.52 1.17
N ARG A 78 -11.04 -3.13 0.74
CA ARG A 78 -11.27 -2.69 -0.64
C ARG A 78 -10.47 -1.41 -0.88
N VAL A 79 -9.83 -1.30 -2.02
CA VAL A 79 -9.11 -0.09 -2.43
C VAL A 79 -9.57 0.38 -3.80
N GLU A 80 -9.43 1.67 -4.01
CA GLU A 80 -9.72 2.36 -5.25
C GLU A 80 -8.42 2.59 -6.01
N PRO A 81 -8.35 2.18 -7.29
CA PRO A 81 -7.25 2.53 -8.16
C PRO A 81 -7.09 4.06 -8.23
N SER A 82 -5.86 4.53 -8.38
CA SER A 82 -5.63 5.94 -8.66
C SER A 82 -6.37 6.39 -9.93
N ALA A 83 -6.70 7.69 -9.98
CA ALA A 83 -7.49 8.27 -11.06
C ALA A 83 -6.96 7.85 -12.45
N GLY A 84 -7.87 7.48 -13.35
CA GLY A 84 -7.49 7.00 -14.69
C GLY A 84 -6.97 5.56 -14.76
N ARG A 85 -6.84 4.83 -13.64
CA ARG A 85 -6.43 3.41 -13.63
C ARG A 85 -7.58 2.41 -13.40
N THR A 86 -8.81 2.89 -13.28
CA THR A 86 -9.98 2.04 -13.04
C THR A 86 -10.39 1.26 -14.29
N LEU A 87 -10.51 -0.07 -14.16
CA LEU A 87 -11.16 -0.93 -15.14
C LEU A 87 -12.62 -1.21 -14.70
N PRO A 88 -13.58 -1.29 -15.63
CA PRO A 88 -14.96 -1.63 -15.29
C PRO A 88 -15.06 -3.08 -14.83
N GLY A 89 -15.90 -3.33 -13.82
CA GLY A 89 -16.12 -4.67 -13.30
C GLY A 89 -14.89 -5.27 -12.62
N THR A 90 -13.96 -4.42 -12.14
CA THR A 90 -12.81 -4.87 -11.35
C THR A 90 -12.78 -4.17 -10.01
N GLU A 91 -12.49 -4.92 -8.96
CA GLU A 91 -12.22 -4.43 -7.62
C GLU A 91 -10.87 -4.95 -7.15
N SER A 92 -10.21 -4.21 -6.26
CA SER A 92 -8.94 -4.62 -5.67
C SER A 92 -9.07 -4.62 -4.16
N TYR A 93 -8.51 -5.64 -3.53
CA TYR A 93 -8.53 -5.83 -2.10
C TYR A 93 -7.11 -6.13 -1.62
N PHE A 94 -6.69 -5.47 -0.56
CA PHE A 94 -5.46 -5.82 0.15
C PHE A 94 -5.80 -6.49 1.47
N GLY A 95 -4.96 -7.41 1.95
CA GLY A 95 -5.06 -7.98 3.28
C GLY A 95 -3.66 -8.13 3.87
N TYR A 96 -3.49 -7.90 5.16
CA TYR A 96 -2.21 -8.08 5.83
C TYR A 96 -2.08 -9.52 6.35
N ASP A 97 -0.99 -10.19 5.98
CA ASP A 97 -0.61 -11.49 6.54
C ASP A 97 0.48 -11.28 7.61
N PRO A 98 0.18 -11.50 8.91
CA PRO A 98 1.15 -11.33 9.99
C PRO A 98 2.33 -12.30 9.95
N ASP A 99 2.15 -13.48 9.36
CA ASP A 99 3.19 -14.51 9.28
C ASP A 99 4.22 -14.13 8.21
N LEU A 100 3.73 -13.66 7.05
CA LEU A 100 4.57 -13.17 5.95
C LEU A 100 5.07 -11.73 6.18
N MET A 101 4.44 -10.99 7.09
CA MET A 101 4.61 -9.55 7.29
C MET A 101 4.46 -8.71 6.01
N ARG A 102 3.60 -9.17 5.08
CA ARG A 102 3.36 -8.58 3.75
C ARG A 102 1.88 -8.35 3.50
N LEU A 103 1.59 -7.49 2.54
CA LEU A 103 0.25 -7.36 1.98
C LEU A 103 0.03 -8.45 0.92
N VAL A 104 -1.15 -9.05 0.96
CA VAL A 104 -1.69 -9.94 -0.06
C VAL A 104 -2.69 -9.14 -0.89
N ASN A 105 -2.51 -9.12 -2.20
CA ASN A 105 -3.38 -8.41 -3.14
C ASN A 105 -4.31 -9.39 -3.86
N VAL A 106 -5.60 -9.10 -3.83
CA VAL A 106 -6.65 -9.84 -4.55
C VAL A 106 -7.32 -8.90 -5.52
N HIS A 107 -7.17 -9.18 -6.81
CA HIS A 107 -7.92 -8.52 -7.87
C HIS A 107 -9.16 -9.35 -8.20
N VAL A 108 -10.33 -8.77 -7.97
CA VAL A 108 -11.61 -9.38 -8.26
C VAL A 108 -12.11 -8.83 -9.59
N HIS A 109 -12.42 -9.73 -10.51
CA HIS A 109 -12.99 -9.44 -11.80
C HIS A 109 -14.41 -10.01 -11.83
N TYR A 110 -15.39 -9.17 -12.11
CA TYR A 110 -16.76 -9.59 -12.47
C TYR A 110 -16.93 -9.66 -13.98
N ARG A 111 -15.94 -9.20 -14.73
CA ARG A 111 -15.83 -9.29 -16.19
C ARG A 111 -14.41 -9.58 -16.60
N VAL A 112 -14.23 -10.41 -17.62
CA VAL A 112 -12.95 -10.61 -18.27
C VAL A 112 -12.67 -9.39 -19.15
N VAL A 113 -11.67 -8.60 -18.76
CA VAL A 113 -11.26 -7.41 -19.49
C VAL A 113 -9.81 -7.55 -19.92
N PHE A 114 -9.59 -7.54 -21.23
CA PHE A 114 -8.26 -7.50 -21.83
C PHE A 114 -7.83 -6.07 -22.12
N GLY A 115 -6.57 -5.75 -21.84
CA GLY A 115 -5.97 -4.44 -22.09
C GLY A 115 -5.66 -3.67 -20.81
N ARG A 116 -5.16 -2.44 -20.97
CA ARG A 116 -4.77 -1.55 -19.86
C ARG A 116 -5.74 -0.38 -19.76
N PRO A 117 -5.87 0.28 -18.59
CA PRO A 117 -6.82 1.39 -18.40
C PRO A 117 -6.66 2.56 -19.38
N TRP A 118 -5.45 2.78 -19.89
CA TRP A 118 -5.09 3.85 -20.83
C TRP A 118 -5.00 3.39 -22.30
N THR A 119 -5.41 2.15 -22.61
CA THR A 119 -5.52 1.64 -23.98
C THR A 119 -6.97 1.25 -24.28
N THR A 120 -7.27 0.95 -25.55
CA THR A 120 -8.51 0.24 -25.85
C THR A 120 -8.54 -1.08 -25.08
N THR A 121 -9.67 -1.35 -24.43
CA THR A 121 -9.92 -2.57 -23.66
C THR A 121 -10.98 -3.41 -24.36
N TYR A 122 -10.96 -4.72 -24.18
CA TYR A 122 -11.88 -5.66 -24.82
C TYR A 122 -12.49 -6.56 -23.76
N ALA A 123 -13.83 -6.66 -23.74
CA ALA A 123 -14.55 -7.42 -22.70
C ALA A 123 -15.55 -8.42 -23.31
N PRO A 124 -15.07 -9.52 -23.91
CA PRO A 124 -15.96 -10.53 -24.47
C PRO A 124 -16.72 -11.29 -23.36
N PRO A 125 -17.96 -11.73 -23.63
CA PRO A 125 -18.86 -12.32 -22.63
C PRO A 125 -18.58 -13.82 -22.39
N VAL A 126 -17.38 -14.15 -21.92
CA VAL A 126 -16.92 -15.54 -21.73
C VAL A 126 -16.99 -16.02 -20.28
N GLU A 127 -17.38 -15.14 -19.35
CA GLU A 127 -17.26 -15.35 -17.90
C GLU A 127 -18.02 -16.58 -17.41
N ALA A 128 -19.26 -16.76 -17.85
CA ALA A 128 -20.12 -17.87 -17.42
C ALA A 128 -19.51 -19.23 -17.79
N ALA A 129 -18.98 -19.37 -19.01
CA ALA A 129 -18.35 -20.61 -19.46
C ALA A 129 -17.03 -20.90 -18.73
N ILE A 130 -16.28 -19.86 -18.37
CA ILE A 130 -15.04 -20.00 -17.57
C ILE A 130 -15.37 -20.46 -16.15
N LEU A 131 -16.38 -19.86 -15.52
CA LEU A 131 -16.81 -20.23 -14.18
C LEU A 131 -17.42 -21.64 -14.16
N ALA A 132 -18.17 -22.02 -15.20
CA ALA A 132 -18.77 -23.35 -15.30
C ALA A 132 -17.74 -24.48 -15.43
N SER A 133 -16.55 -24.21 -15.99
CA SER A 133 -15.48 -25.19 -16.09
C SER A 133 -14.47 -25.14 -14.94
N ALA A 134 -14.75 -24.32 -13.92
CA ALA A 134 -13.85 -24.14 -12.80
C ALA A 134 -13.74 -25.42 -11.96
N SER A 135 -12.50 -25.87 -11.72
CA SER A 135 -12.19 -27.03 -10.89
C SER A 135 -11.05 -26.73 -9.93
N ARG A 136 -10.98 -27.45 -8.81
CA ARG A 136 -9.94 -27.24 -7.80
C ARG A 136 -8.57 -27.64 -8.35
N ARG A 137 -7.63 -26.68 -8.44
CA ARG A 137 -6.24 -26.95 -8.84
C ARG A 137 -5.27 -26.96 -7.65
N PHE A 138 -5.44 -26.03 -6.72
CA PHE A 138 -4.63 -25.94 -5.51
C PHE A 138 -5.45 -25.32 -4.36
N VAL A 139 -5.05 -24.15 -3.86
CA VAL A 139 -5.85 -23.35 -2.90
C VAL A 139 -7.11 -22.79 -3.56
N PHE A 140 -7.02 -22.41 -4.83
CA PHE A 140 -8.13 -21.83 -5.59
C PHE A 140 -8.64 -22.78 -6.69
N GLN A 141 -9.87 -22.54 -7.12
CA GLN A 141 -10.38 -23.10 -8.37
C GLN A 141 -9.68 -22.45 -9.56
N ALA A 142 -9.53 -23.17 -10.66
CA ALA A 142 -8.98 -22.68 -11.91
C ALA A 142 -9.86 -23.15 -13.07
N PRO A 143 -9.95 -22.37 -14.16
CA PRO A 143 -10.69 -22.79 -15.34
C PRO A 143 -10.05 -24.01 -15.99
N ALA A 144 -10.83 -24.70 -16.84
CA ALA A 144 -10.30 -25.74 -17.73
C ALA A 144 -9.07 -25.24 -18.52
N PRO A 145 -8.04 -26.10 -18.73
CA PRO A 145 -6.84 -25.73 -19.48
C PRO A 145 -7.13 -25.07 -20.84
N GLU A 146 -8.15 -25.54 -21.54
CA GLU A 146 -8.62 -25.06 -22.84
C GLU A 146 -9.02 -23.58 -22.77
N HIS A 147 -9.82 -23.23 -21.76
CA HIS A 147 -10.31 -21.88 -21.53
C HIS A 147 -9.13 -20.98 -21.12
N GLU A 148 -8.27 -21.46 -20.21
CA GLU A 148 -7.06 -20.72 -19.78
C GLU A 148 -6.16 -20.39 -20.97
N LEU A 149 -5.96 -21.36 -21.87
CA LEU A 149 -5.15 -21.20 -23.07
C LEU A 149 -5.74 -20.19 -24.05
N VAL A 150 -7.05 -20.25 -24.29
CA VAL A 150 -7.73 -19.28 -25.16
C VAL A 150 -7.56 -17.87 -24.60
N LEU A 151 -7.86 -17.67 -23.31
CA LEU A 151 -7.71 -16.38 -22.65
C LEU A 151 -6.27 -15.87 -22.69
N LEU A 152 -5.28 -16.75 -22.47
CA LEU A 152 -3.87 -16.38 -22.51
C LEU A 152 -3.45 -15.92 -23.90
N VAL A 153 -3.79 -16.69 -24.95
CA VAL A 153 -3.47 -16.35 -26.35
C VAL A 153 -4.12 -15.02 -26.74
N LEU A 154 -5.41 -14.83 -26.44
CA LEU A 154 -6.12 -13.58 -26.71
C LEU A 154 -5.45 -12.40 -26.00
N ARG A 155 -5.13 -12.54 -24.71
CA ARG A 155 -4.48 -11.50 -23.91
C ARG A 155 -3.10 -11.11 -24.46
N LEU A 156 -2.31 -12.09 -24.88
CA LEU A 156 -0.97 -11.85 -25.42
C LEU A 156 -1.03 -11.24 -26.82
N ALA A 157 -1.91 -11.76 -27.70
CA ALA A 157 -2.10 -11.23 -29.05
C ALA A 157 -2.65 -9.80 -29.05
N LEU A 158 -3.54 -9.45 -28.10
CA LEU A 158 -4.02 -8.07 -27.94
C LEU A 158 -2.94 -7.11 -27.45
N GLN A 159 -1.90 -7.60 -26.79
CA GLN A 159 -0.72 -6.79 -26.41
C GLN A 159 0.26 -6.57 -27.57
N CYS A 160 0.10 -7.28 -28.70
CA CYS A 160 0.91 -7.09 -29.89
C CYS A 160 0.53 -5.83 -30.67
N THR A 161 0.84 -4.66 -30.10
CA THR A 161 0.71 -3.36 -30.78
C THR A 161 1.96 -3.06 -31.63
N ALA A 162 1.84 -2.17 -32.61
CA ALA A 162 3.00 -1.73 -33.41
C ALA A 162 4.18 -1.30 -32.53
N ARG A 163 3.87 -0.62 -31.42
CA ARG A 163 4.85 -0.16 -30.45
C ARG A 163 5.49 -1.31 -29.66
N ASP A 164 4.69 -2.27 -29.20
CA ASP A 164 5.17 -3.35 -28.32
C ASP A 164 5.91 -4.46 -29.08
N THR A 165 5.69 -4.59 -30.39
CA THR A 165 6.34 -5.62 -31.21
C THR A 165 7.40 -5.08 -32.15
N LEU A 166 7.15 -3.98 -32.88
CA LEU A 166 8.10 -3.48 -33.88
C LEU A 166 9.29 -2.75 -33.25
N LEU A 167 9.08 -2.04 -32.13
CA LEU A 167 10.17 -1.38 -31.41
C LEU A 167 10.90 -2.30 -30.42
N ARG A 168 10.32 -3.47 -30.12
CA ARG A 168 10.85 -4.45 -29.16
C ARG A 168 10.59 -5.87 -29.68
N PRO A 169 11.51 -6.43 -30.49
CA PRO A 169 11.31 -7.74 -31.11
C PRO A 169 11.09 -8.87 -30.10
N HIS A 170 11.69 -8.79 -28.90
CA HIS A 170 11.51 -9.77 -27.83
C HIS A 170 10.94 -9.11 -26.57
N PRO A 171 9.61 -8.92 -26.48
CA PRO A 171 9.02 -8.30 -25.31
C PRO A 171 9.20 -9.19 -24.06
N PRO A 172 9.67 -8.65 -22.92
CA PRO A 172 9.88 -9.44 -21.69
C PRO A 172 8.63 -10.17 -21.20
N TRP A 173 7.45 -9.59 -21.41
CA TRP A 173 6.17 -10.19 -21.03
C TRP A 173 5.83 -11.43 -21.86
N LEU A 174 6.30 -11.50 -23.12
CA LEU A 174 6.08 -12.64 -24.01
C LEU A 174 7.01 -13.78 -23.60
N LEU A 175 8.30 -13.47 -23.37
CA LEU A 175 9.28 -14.42 -22.85
C LEU A 175 8.79 -15.02 -21.52
N ALA A 176 8.32 -14.17 -20.60
CA ALA A 176 7.78 -14.63 -19.33
C ALA A 176 6.51 -15.48 -19.46
N ALA A 177 5.81 -15.46 -20.60
CA ALA A 177 4.59 -16.26 -20.81
C ALA A 177 4.84 -17.59 -21.53
N GLN A 178 6.00 -17.79 -22.17
CA GLN A 178 6.29 -18.99 -22.98
C GLN A 178 6.14 -20.28 -22.19
N THR A 179 6.77 -20.37 -21.01
CA THR A 179 6.67 -21.56 -20.16
C THR A 179 5.23 -21.95 -19.83
N THR A 180 4.35 -20.95 -19.63
CA THR A 180 2.93 -21.19 -19.34
C THR A 180 2.16 -21.62 -20.59
N LEU A 181 2.50 -21.08 -21.77
CA LEU A 181 1.93 -21.53 -23.04
C LEU A 181 2.29 -22.99 -23.31
N GLU A 182 3.58 -23.35 -23.19
CA GLU A 182 4.07 -24.72 -23.42
C GLU A 182 3.44 -25.73 -22.45
N GLN A 183 3.24 -25.35 -21.19
CA GLN A 183 2.54 -26.20 -20.21
C GLN A 183 1.09 -26.44 -20.62
N LEU A 184 0.36 -25.38 -20.97
CA LEU A 184 -1.04 -25.48 -21.39
C LEU A 184 -1.20 -26.29 -22.67
N GLU A 185 -0.29 -26.15 -23.63
CA GLU A 185 -0.32 -26.92 -24.88
C GLU A 185 -0.24 -28.44 -24.68
N ARG A 186 0.42 -28.90 -23.61
CA ARG A 186 0.52 -30.34 -23.29
C ARG A 186 -0.74 -30.90 -22.63
N GLU A 187 -1.52 -30.05 -21.99
CA GLU A 187 -2.70 -30.46 -21.21
C GLU A 187 -4.00 -30.36 -22.03
N VAL A 188 -4.00 -29.59 -23.12
CA VAL A 188 -5.22 -29.16 -23.80
C VAL A 188 -5.67 -30.10 -24.92
N SER A 189 -6.98 -30.37 -24.96
CA SER A 189 -7.62 -31.00 -26.11
C SER A 189 -7.99 -29.99 -27.20
N ARG A 190 -7.55 -30.23 -28.45
CA ARG A 190 -7.84 -29.34 -29.58
C ARG A 190 -9.34 -29.26 -29.89
N SER A 191 -10.09 -30.35 -29.74
CA SER A 191 -11.53 -30.37 -30.00
C SER A 191 -12.29 -29.48 -29.01
N GLU A 192 -11.90 -29.50 -27.74
CA GLU A 192 -12.52 -28.69 -26.69
C GLU A 192 -12.19 -27.19 -26.83
N VAL A 193 -10.97 -26.85 -27.28
CA VAL A 193 -10.64 -25.45 -27.64
C VAL A 193 -11.55 -24.94 -28.75
N ILE A 194 -11.74 -25.74 -29.80
CA ILE A 194 -12.61 -25.37 -30.93
C ILE A 194 -14.06 -25.23 -30.43
N GLN A 195 -14.54 -26.14 -29.59
CA GLN A 195 -15.87 -26.07 -28.99
C GLN A 195 -16.06 -24.77 -28.19
N PHE A 196 -15.10 -24.41 -27.34
CA PHE A 196 -15.15 -23.17 -26.56
C PHE A 196 -15.15 -21.93 -27.46
N LEU A 197 -14.29 -21.87 -28.47
CA LEU A 197 -14.23 -20.75 -29.42
C LEU A 197 -15.54 -20.59 -30.20
N THR A 198 -16.06 -21.68 -30.77
CA THR A 198 -17.30 -21.65 -31.56
C THR A 198 -18.50 -21.25 -30.70
N ALA A 199 -18.58 -21.76 -29.46
CA ALA A 199 -19.70 -21.48 -28.57
C ALA A 199 -19.66 -20.07 -27.97
N GLN A 200 -18.48 -19.60 -27.52
CA GLN A 200 -18.37 -18.39 -26.70
C GLN A 200 -17.80 -17.18 -27.43
N LEU A 201 -17.06 -17.40 -28.52
CA LEU A 201 -16.35 -16.35 -29.26
C LEU A 201 -16.49 -16.52 -30.79
N PRO A 202 -17.70 -16.57 -31.35
CA PRO A 202 -17.91 -16.81 -32.79
C PRO A 202 -17.23 -15.75 -33.69
N SER A 203 -16.95 -14.56 -33.15
CA SER A 203 -16.17 -13.52 -33.85
C SER A 203 -14.71 -13.93 -34.13
N VAL A 204 -14.15 -14.83 -33.33
CA VAL A 204 -12.77 -15.33 -33.42
C VAL A 204 -12.81 -16.76 -33.95
N ASP A 205 -12.70 -16.89 -35.27
CA ASP A 205 -12.62 -18.21 -35.90
C ASP A 205 -11.33 -18.96 -35.52
N VAL A 206 -11.35 -20.28 -35.66
CA VAL A 206 -10.23 -21.18 -35.32
C VAL A 206 -8.97 -20.79 -36.08
N ALA A 207 -9.09 -20.39 -37.36
CA ALA A 207 -7.96 -19.98 -38.18
C ALA A 207 -7.26 -18.72 -37.66
N LEU A 208 -8.02 -17.74 -37.17
CA LEU A 208 -7.51 -16.54 -36.52
C LEU A 208 -6.87 -16.87 -35.17
N PHE A 209 -7.48 -17.76 -34.38
CA PHE A 209 -6.90 -18.23 -33.12
C PHE A 209 -5.54 -18.89 -33.36
N ASP A 210 -5.46 -19.84 -34.29
CA ASP A 210 -4.22 -20.53 -34.67
C ASP A 210 -3.17 -19.56 -35.22
N ARG A 211 -3.60 -18.51 -35.96
CA ARG A 211 -2.72 -17.43 -36.40
C ARG A 211 -2.17 -16.62 -35.22
N CYS A 212 -3.01 -16.33 -34.23
CA CYS A 212 -2.59 -15.61 -33.02
C CYS A 212 -1.59 -16.45 -32.22
N ARG A 213 -1.88 -17.73 -31.98
CA ARG A 213 -0.96 -18.65 -31.33
C ARG A 213 0.38 -18.72 -32.06
N ARG A 214 0.37 -19.01 -33.37
CA ARG A 214 1.59 -19.07 -34.19
C ARG A 214 2.32 -17.75 -34.27
N ALA A 215 1.71 -16.61 -33.93
CA ALA A 215 2.45 -15.35 -33.89
C ALA A 215 3.22 -15.18 -32.57
N LEU A 216 2.78 -15.85 -31.50
CA LEU A 216 3.38 -15.77 -30.17
C LEU A 216 4.61 -16.67 -29.99
N GLU A 217 4.91 -17.57 -30.94
CA GLU A 217 6.12 -18.40 -30.89
C GLU A 217 7.40 -17.51 -30.88
N PRO A 218 8.48 -17.96 -30.22
CA PRO A 218 9.71 -17.17 -30.04
C PRO A 218 10.33 -16.66 -31.35
N ASP A 219 10.37 -17.51 -32.38
CA ASP A 219 11.10 -17.27 -33.64
C ASP A 219 10.33 -16.43 -34.66
N ARG A 220 9.14 -15.96 -34.30
CA ARG A 220 8.24 -15.31 -35.26
C ARG A 220 8.54 -13.82 -35.37
N PRO A 221 8.54 -13.27 -36.60
CA PRO A 221 8.92 -11.88 -36.82
C PRO A 221 7.89 -10.92 -36.21
N ALA A 222 8.36 -9.75 -35.77
CA ALA A 222 7.56 -8.74 -35.09
C ALA A 222 6.33 -8.27 -35.90
N TRP A 223 6.42 -8.26 -37.23
CA TRP A 223 5.31 -7.89 -38.10
C TRP A 223 4.17 -8.92 -38.07
N ALA A 224 4.48 -10.22 -37.96
CA ALA A 224 3.47 -11.27 -37.90
C ALA A 224 2.66 -11.16 -36.59
N ARG A 225 3.34 -10.85 -35.48
CA ARG A 225 2.72 -10.50 -34.19
C ARG A 225 1.79 -9.32 -34.30
N TYR A 226 2.26 -8.23 -34.93
CA TYR A 226 1.45 -7.04 -35.13
C TYR A 226 0.21 -7.30 -35.99
N VAL A 227 0.36 -8.03 -37.10
CA VAL A 227 -0.74 -8.36 -38.01
C VAL A 227 -1.77 -9.25 -37.33
N ALA A 228 -1.35 -10.28 -36.60
CA ALA A 228 -2.24 -11.14 -35.82
C ALA A 228 -3.00 -10.34 -34.75
N GLY A 229 -2.28 -9.52 -33.97
CA GLY A 229 -2.90 -8.65 -32.97
C GLY A 229 -3.86 -7.61 -33.59
N ARG A 230 -3.57 -7.08 -34.79
CA ARG A 230 -4.48 -6.18 -35.52
C ARG A 230 -5.75 -6.90 -35.97
N ALA A 231 -5.62 -8.09 -36.54
CA ALA A 231 -6.75 -8.90 -36.98
C ALA A 231 -7.66 -9.26 -35.79
N LEU A 232 -7.06 -9.66 -34.65
CA LEU A 232 -7.81 -9.95 -33.44
C LEU A 232 -8.55 -8.73 -32.90
N ARG A 233 -7.90 -7.55 -32.85
CA ARG A 233 -8.54 -6.30 -32.44
C ARG A 233 -9.73 -5.92 -33.33
N ALA A 234 -9.65 -6.20 -34.63
CA ALA A 234 -10.76 -5.97 -35.56
C ALA A 234 -11.95 -6.89 -35.27
N ARG A 235 -11.70 -8.19 -35.03
CA ARG A 235 -12.77 -9.15 -34.68
C ARG A 235 -13.40 -8.89 -33.31
N LEU A 236 -12.63 -8.41 -32.35
CA LEU A 236 -13.13 -8.04 -31.02
C LEU A 236 -13.63 -6.59 -30.92
N ALA A 237 -13.69 -5.84 -32.03
CA ALA A 237 -14.17 -4.46 -32.04
C ALA A 237 -15.58 -4.26 -31.42
N PRO A 238 -16.56 -5.19 -31.58
CA PRO A 238 -17.85 -5.07 -30.91
C PRO A 238 -17.77 -5.07 -29.38
N PHE A 239 -16.72 -5.67 -28.82
CA PHE A 239 -16.47 -5.75 -27.37
C PHE A 239 -15.49 -4.68 -26.89
N ALA A 240 -15.11 -3.73 -27.76
CA ALA A 240 -14.09 -2.74 -27.48
C ALA A 240 -14.63 -1.54 -26.71
N ARG A 241 -13.84 -1.06 -25.74
CA ARG A 241 -14.07 0.17 -25.00
C ARG A 241 -12.84 1.07 -25.09
N ARG A 242 -13.05 2.32 -25.53
CA ARG A 242 -11.99 3.33 -25.62
C ARG A 242 -11.56 3.82 -24.23
N PRO A 243 -10.27 4.15 -24.03
CA PRO A 243 -9.80 4.68 -22.77
C PRO A 243 -10.33 6.10 -22.53
N LYS A 244 -10.44 6.50 -21.26
CA LYS A 244 -10.73 7.89 -20.90
C LYS A 244 -9.48 8.75 -21.18
N THR A 245 -9.68 10.00 -21.64
CA THR A 245 -8.58 10.95 -21.92
C THR A 245 -7.65 11.13 -20.71
N VAL A 246 -8.23 11.22 -19.51
CA VAL A 246 -7.48 11.31 -18.24
C VAL A 246 -6.54 10.12 -18.04
N ALA A 247 -6.97 8.90 -18.38
CA ALA A 247 -6.13 7.71 -18.26
C ALA A 247 -4.91 7.78 -19.17
N VAL A 248 -5.10 8.23 -20.41
CA VAL A 248 -4.04 8.41 -21.40
C VAL A 248 -3.04 9.48 -20.95
N LEU A 249 -3.53 10.64 -20.50
CA LEU A 249 -2.71 11.74 -20.01
C LEU A 249 -1.90 11.32 -18.77
N MET A 250 -2.52 10.61 -17.82
CA MET A 250 -1.80 10.12 -16.65
C MET A 250 -0.74 9.08 -16.99
N ALA A 251 -1.02 8.16 -17.92
CA ALA A 251 -0.02 7.20 -18.39
C ALA A 251 1.15 7.90 -19.12
N LEU A 252 0.88 8.97 -19.88
CA LEU A 252 1.93 9.78 -20.50
C LEU A 252 2.75 10.53 -19.44
N ALA A 253 2.11 11.14 -18.45
CA ALA A 253 2.78 11.84 -17.36
C ALA A 253 3.66 10.89 -16.53
N ASP A 254 3.16 9.69 -16.19
CA ASP A 254 3.94 8.66 -15.47
C ASP A 254 5.16 8.22 -16.29
N ARG A 255 5.00 8.12 -17.62
CA ARG A 255 6.10 7.80 -18.54
C ARG A 255 7.14 8.92 -18.59
N LEU A 256 6.73 10.17 -18.77
CA LEU A 256 7.65 11.30 -18.81
C LEU A 256 8.37 11.47 -17.47
N GLY A 257 7.65 11.31 -16.35
CA GLY A 257 8.24 11.29 -15.02
C GLY A 257 9.32 10.22 -14.87
N SER A 258 9.05 8.99 -15.34
CA SER A 258 10.02 7.89 -15.26
C SER A 258 11.34 8.15 -16.02
N LEU A 259 11.33 8.99 -17.05
CA LEU A 259 12.55 9.38 -17.78
C LEU A 259 13.42 10.37 -16.99
N VAL A 260 12.83 11.14 -16.07
CA VAL A 260 13.52 12.13 -15.23
C VAL A 260 13.79 11.56 -13.81
N GLY A 261 13.70 10.23 -13.65
CA GLY A 261 13.81 9.57 -12.34
C GLY A 261 12.66 9.88 -11.37
N TYR A 262 11.62 10.60 -11.83
CA TYR A 262 10.44 10.92 -11.05
C TYR A 262 9.38 9.83 -11.20
N HIS A 263 9.42 8.86 -10.29
CA HIS A 263 8.36 7.85 -10.20
C HIS A 263 7.20 8.37 -9.36
N ARG A 264 6.14 8.83 -10.02
CA ARG A 264 4.87 9.15 -9.36
C ARG A 264 4.18 7.85 -8.93
N ARG A 265 4.54 7.31 -7.76
CA ARG A 265 3.87 6.12 -7.20
C ARG A 265 2.50 6.50 -6.67
N LEU A 266 1.51 6.49 -7.57
CA LEU A 266 0.10 6.62 -7.23
C LEU A 266 -0.43 5.24 -6.80
N GLY A 267 -0.08 4.84 -5.58
CA GLY A 267 -0.66 3.66 -4.93
C GLY A 267 -2.18 3.75 -4.85
N ALA A 268 -2.83 2.61 -4.62
CA ALA A 268 -4.27 2.55 -4.44
C ALA A 268 -4.70 3.30 -3.16
N ARG A 269 -5.92 3.82 -3.16
CA ARG A 269 -6.47 4.61 -2.06
C ARG A 269 -7.54 3.80 -1.34
N LEU A 270 -7.61 3.94 -0.03
CA LEU A 270 -8.73 3.41 0.74
C LEU A 270 -9.97 4.29 0.53
N PRO A 271 -11.19 3.74 0.63
CA PRO A 271 -12.42 4.55 0.64
C PRO A 271 -12.39 5.62 1.74
N ARG A 272 -11.76 5.30 2.88
CA ARG A 272 -11.45 6.23 3.96
C ARG A 272 -9.98 6.07 4.34
N GLY A 273 -9.19 7.13 4.15
CA GLY A 273 -7.79 7.13 4.58
C GLY A 273 -7.67 7.36 6.08
N SER A 274 -6.43 7.36 6.58
CA SER A 274 -6.15 7.44 8.01
C SER A 274 -4.83 8.16 8.28
N VAL A 275 -4.79 8.93 9.37
CA VAL A 275 -3.58 9.50 9.97
C VAL A 275 -3.18 8.66 11.18
N VAL A 276 -2.08 7.93 11.05
CA VAL A 276 -1.49 7.12 12.13
C VAL A 276 -0.30 7.87 12.72
N ALA A 277 -0.36 8.22 14.00
CA ALA A 277 0.73 8.86 14.72
C ALA A 277 1.58 7.85 15.49
N LEU A 278 2.90 7.90 15.29
CA LEU A 278 3.91 7.22 16.09
C LEU A 278 4.43 8.18 17.17
N LEU A 279 4.16 7.82 18.42
CA LEU A 279 4.56 8.50 19.65
C LEU A 279 5.61 7.67 20.37
N GLY A 280 6.37 8.29 21.28
CA GLY A 280 7.46 7.60 21.99
C GLY A 280 8.61 8.53 22.38
N GLY A 281 9.38 8.12 23.38
CA GLY A 281 10.60 8.82 23.84
C GLY A 281 11.74 8.74 22.81
N ASP A 282 12.81 9.50 23.02
CA ASP A 282 14.02 9.34 22.21
C ASP A 282 14.62 7.95 22.46
N GLY A 283 15.19 7.31 21.44
CA GLY A 283 15.68 5.91 21.53
C GLY A 283 14.61 4.81 21.35
N ALA A 284 13.31 5.16 21.34
CA ALA A 284 12.21 4.19 21.16
C ALA A 284 12.06 3.60 19.74
N GLY A 285 12.86 4.04 18.76
CA GLY A 285 12.80 3.50 17.39
C GLY A 285 11.67 4.03 16.49
N LYS A 286 11.09 5.20 16.82
CA LYS A 286 10.00 5.84 16.04
C LYS A 286 10.32 6.00 14.55
N SER A 287 11.47 6.57 14.24
CA SER A 287 11.87 6.82 12.84
C SER A 287 12.15 5.53 12.10
N THR A 288 12.77 4.54 12.77
CA THR A 288 12.95 3.19 12.23
C THR A 288 11.61 2.53 11.89
N CYS A 289 10.64 2.58 12.80
CA CYS A 289 9.29 2.07 12.57
C CYS A 289 8.57 2.84 11.45
N ALA A 290 8.66 4.18 11.45
CA ALA A 290 8.02 5.00 10.43
C ALA A 290 8.53 4.68 9.01
N HIS A 291 9.84 4.50 8.86
CA HIS A 291 10.45 4.09 7.59
C HIS A 291 10.02 2.69 7.18
N ALA A 292 10.04 1.72 8.10
CA ALA A 292 9.62 0.34 7.82
C ALA A 292 8.14 0.23 7.42
N LEU A 293 7.25 0.98 8.09
CA LEU A 293 5.83 1.04 7.76
C LEU A 293 5.58 1.71 6.42
N THR A 294 6.29 2.80 6.15
CA THR A 294 6.19 3.49 4.86
C THR A 294 6.68 2.59 3.73
N ALA A 295 7.79 1.87 3.92
CA ALA A 295 8.32 0.92 2.94
C ALA A 295 7.39 -0.28 2.71
N TRP A 296 6.63 -0.67 3.73
CA TRP A 296 5.62 -1.73 3.63
C TRP A 296 4.36 -1.29 2.87
N LEU A 297 3.87 -0.06 3.10
CA LEU A 297 2.61 0.41 2.50
C LEU A 297 2.78 1.11 1.14
N ALA A 298 3.84 1.90 0.96
CA ALA A 298 4.03 2.76 -0.21
C ALA A 298 4.15 2.06 -1.58
N PRO A 299 4.61 0.79 -1.69
CA PRO A 299 4.60 0.08 -2.98
C PRO A 299 3.20 -0.03 -3.59
N ASP A 300 2.21 -0.30 -2.75
CA ASP A 300 0.86 -0.69 -3.19
C ASP A 300 -0.21 0.35 -2.86
N LEU A 301 -0.06 1.05 -1.74
CA LEU A 301 -1.03 2.00 -1.19
C LEU A 301 -0.50 3.43 -1.20
N ALA A 302 -1.40 4.39 -1.43
CA ALA A 302 -1.10 5.81 -1.37
C ALA A 302 -0.67 6.20 0.05
N THR A 303 0.64 6.27 0.28
CA THR A 303 1.25 6.45 1.60
C THR A 303 2.05 7.74 1.67
N MET A 304 1.94 8.45 2.79
CA MET A 304 2.75 9.65 3.08
C MET A 304 3.41 9.54 4.45
N HIS A 305 4.72 9.74 4.50
CA HIS A 305 5.45 9.91 5.75
C HIS A 305 5.54 11.40 6.11
N ALA A 306 5.21 11.75 7.35
CA ALA A 306 5.21 13.14 7.82
C ALA A 306 5.88 13.27 9.19
N HIS A 307 6.95 14.07 9.29
CA HIS A 307 7.62 14.33 10.56
C HIS A 307 7.21 15.70 11.14
N LEU A 308 6.16 15.73 11.98
CA LEU A 308 5.60 16.97 12.52
C LEU A 308 6.55 17.70 13.47
N GLY A 309 7.50 17.01 14.10
CA GLY A 309 8.55 17.64 14.89
C GLY A 309 9.60 18.42 14.07
N ARG A 310 9.67 18.21 12.76
CA ARG A 310 10.64 18.82 11.83
C ARG A 310 9.91 19.18 10.53
N PRO A 311 8.95 20.12 10.57
CA PRO A 311 8.17 20.47 9.39
C PRO A 311 9.06 21.15 8.33
N PRO A 312 8.70 21.02 7.03
CA PRO A 312 9.40 21.75 5.97
C PRO A 312 9.27 23.25 6.23
N ARG A 313 10.42 23.93 6.30
CA ARG A 313 10.48 25.35 6.64
C ARG A 313 10.04 26.19 5.45
N SER A 314 9.17 27.17 5.71
CA SER A 314 8.84 28.19 4.71
C SER A 314 9.90 29.28 4.65
N ALA A 315 9.91 30.06 3.56
CA ALA A 315 10.83 31.19 3.38
C ALA A 315 10.84 32.15 4.60
N ALA A 316 9.66 32.45 5.17
CA ALA A 316 9.61 33.30 6.37
C ALA A 316 10.29 32.65 7.59
N THR A 317 10.20 31.32 7.76
CA THR A 317 10.89 30.61 8.85
C THR A 317 12.40 30.63 8.66
N TYR A 318 12.89 30.55 7.42
CA TYR A 318 14.30 30.76 7.11
C TYR A 318 14.76 32.18 7.41
N ALA A 319 13.99 33.19 6.99
CA ALA A 319 14.29 34.60 7.26
C ALA A 319 14.37 34.91 8.76
N VAL A 320 13.41 34.43 9.54
CA VAL A 320 13.40 34.59 11.01
C VAL A 320 14.57 33.82 11.65
N GLY A 321 14.92 32.64 11.14
CA GLY A 321 16.10 31.91 11.59
C GLY A 321 17.42 32.65 11.34
N ALA A 322 17.55 33.31 10.18
CA ALA A 322 18.70 34.15 9.86
C ALA A 322 18.76 35.38 10.78
N ALA A 323 17.63 36.05 11.01
CA ALA A 323 17.54 37.17 11.94
C ALA A 323 17.94 36.77 13.38
N LEU A 324 17.53 35.58 13.83
CA LEU A 324 17.92 35.07 15.16
C LEU A 324 19.43 34.82 15.27
N LYS A 325 20.04 34.29 14.20
CA LYS A 325 21.49 34.08 14.16
C LYS A 325 22.24 35.42 14.22
N ALA A 326 21.77 36.42 13.49
CA ALA A 326 22.33 37.77 13.51
C ALA A 326 22.17 38.45 14.88
N SER A 327 20.98 38.38 15.50
CA SER A 327 20.73 39.02 16.80
C SER A 327 21.60 38.43 17.92
N ARG A 328 21.88 37.12 17.88
CA ARG A 328 22.81 36.45 18.79
C ARG A 328 24.26 36.86 18.57
N GLY A 329 24.67 37.02 17.31
CA GLY A 329 26.03 37.47 16.98
C GLY A 329 26.33 38.91 17.41
N VAL A 330 25.31 39.77 17.46
CA VAL A 330 25.44 41.19 17.84
C VAL A 330 25.20 41.42 19.36
N GLY A 331 24.75 40.41 20.11
CA GLY A 331 24.58 40.50 21.56
C GLY A 331 23.32 41.25 22.03
N TRP A 332 22.31 41.43 21.17
CA TRP A 332 21.07 42.13 21.52
C TRP A 332 20.09 41.20 22.27
N ALA A 333 20.31 41.03 23.58
CA ALA A 333 19.56 40.10 24.42
C ALA A 333 18.03 40.32 24.36
N GLY A 334 17.58 41.58 24.43
CA GLY A 334 16.15 41.94 24.36
C GLY A 334 15.50 41.58 23.03
N VAL A 335 16.14 41.93 21.90
CA VAL A 335 15.63 41.64 20.55
C VAL A 335 15.63 40.13 20.27
N THR A 336 16.66 39.43 20.73
CA THR A 336 16.82 37.98 20.56
C THR A 336 15.62 37.21 21.14
N ALA A 337 15.08 37.64 22.29
CA ALA A 337 13.90 37.02 22.90
C ALA A 337 12.65 37.10 21.99
N TYR A 338 12.40 38.25 21.36
CA TYR A 338 11.24 38.41 20.45
C TYR A 338 11.41 37.61 19.16
N VAL A 339 12.62 37.62 18.58
CA VAL A 339 12.90 36.89 17.35
C VAL A 339 12.81 35.37 17.58
N ASP A 340 13.20 34.89 18.76
CA ASP A 340 13.07 33.48 19.11
C ASP A 340 11.59 33.05 19.29
N LEU A 341 10.77 33.87 19.97
CA LEU A 341 9.32 33.66 20.01
C LEU A 341 8.68 33.67 18.61
N LEU A 342 9.11 34.59 17.75
CA LEU A 342 8.65 34.64 16.37
C LEU A 342 9.05 33.36 15.60
N ARG A 343 10.26 32.83 15.84
CA ARG A 343 10.70 31.54 15.28
C ARG A 343 9.78 30.40 15.73
N HIS A 344 9.34 30.38 16.98
CA HIS A 344 8.36 29.41 17.49
C HIS A 344 7.01 29.53 16.77
N VAL A 345 6.48 30.74 16.60
CA VAL A 345 5.24 30.98 15.83
C VAL A 345 5.38 30.53 14.37
N CYS A 346 6.49 30.86 13.71
CA CYS A 346 6.76 30.40 12.34
C CYS A 346 6.86 28.87 12.24
N THR A 347 7.49 28.22 13.21
CA THR A 347 7.58 26.76 13.29
C THR A 347 6.20 26.12 13.50
N ALA A 348 5.37 26.69 14.38
CA ALA A 348 4.00 26.24 14.61
C ALA A 348 3.14 26.38 13.35
N ARG A 349 3.29 27.49 12.60
CA ARG A 349 2.64 27.68 11.29
C ARG A 349 3.04 26.60 10.28
N ASP A 350 4.34 26.32 10.15
CA ASP A 350 4.83 25.31 9.20
C ASP A 350 4.37 23.90 9.59
N ARG A 351 4.37 23.58 10.89
CA ARG A 351 3.76 22.35 11.43
C ARG A 351 2.28 22.26 11.09
N TYR A 352 1.52 23.35 11.26
CA TYR A 352 0.10 23.41 10.90
C TYR A 352 -0.16 23.24 9.40
N ARG A 353 0.72 23.77 8.54
CA ARG A 353 0.66 23.53 7.09
C ARG A 353 0.88 22.05 6.75
N LEU A 354 1.86 21.41 7.39
CA LEU A 354 2.11 19.98 7.22
C LEU A 354 0.91 19.15 7.74
N TYR A 355 0.38 19.47 8.92
CA TYR A 355 -0.84 18.88 9.48
C TYR A 355 -2.01 18.96 8.48
N ARG A 356 -2.30 20.15 7.92
CA ARG A 356 -3.36 20.29 6.91
C ARG A 356 -3.12 19.44 5.67
N LYS A 357 -1.86 19.34 5.22
CA LYS A 357 -1.48 18.48 4.10
C LYS A 357 -1.72 17.00 4.42
N THR A 358 -1.37 16.55 5.63
CA THR A 358 -1.59 15.18 6.09
C THR A 358 -3.06 14.80 6.12
N HIS A 359 -3.90 15.64 6.74
CA HIS A 359 -5.34 15.39 6.82
C HIS A 359 -6.03 15.44 5.46
N ARG A 360 -5.63 16.33 4.55
CA ARG A 360 -6.13 16.34 3.17
C ARG A 360 -5.73 15.08 2.40
N PHE A 361 -4.51 14.59 2.60
CA PHE A 361 -4.05 13.36 1.97
C PHE A 361 -4.85 12.15 2.48
N ALA A 362 -5.10 12.08 3.78
CA ALA A 362 -5.92 11.04 4.41
C ALA A 362 -7.40 11.12 3.98
N ALA A 363 -7.98 12.32 3.95
CA ALA A 363 -9.35 12.54 3.46
C ALA A 363 -9.54 12.10 2.00
N ALA A 364 -8.47 12.12 1.19
CA ALA A 364 -8.47 11.59 -0.16
C ALA A 364 -8.17 10.08 -0.23
N GLY A 365 -8.29 9.33 0.87
CA GLY A 365 -8.06 7.88 0.88
C GLY A 365 -6.61 7.43 1.08
N GLY A 366 -5.70 8.34 1.44
CA GLY A 366 -4.30 8.01 1.70
C GLY A 366 -4.03 7.56 3.14
N ILE A 367 -2.92 6.85 3.36
CA ILE A 367 -2.44 6.49 4.69
C ILE A 367 -1.27 7.40 5.06
N VAL A 368 -1.37 8.09 6.19
CA VAL A 368 -0.28 8.93 6.71
C VAL A 368 0.38 8.23 7.89
N ILE A 369 1.70 8.06 7.83
CA ILE A 369 2.52 7.69 8.97
C ILE A 369 3.19 8.96 9.50
N ALA A 370 2.75 9.42 10.67
CA ALA A 370 3.16 10.69 11.25
C ALA A 370 4.06 10.48 12.48
N GLU A 371 5.22 11.13 12.52
CA GLU A 371 6.10 11.13 13.69
C GLU A 371 5.96 12.43 14.49
N ARG A 372 6.08 12.31 15.82
CA ARG A 372 6.03 13.44 16.77
C ARG A 372 4.77 14.29 16.57
N TYR A 373 3.62 13.62 16.52
CA TYR A 373 2.34 14.29 16.37
C TYR A 373 2.03 15.13 17.62
N PRO A 374 1.61 16.39 17.44
CA PRO A 374 1.27 17.28 18.55
C PRO A 374 -0.09 16.91 19.13
N ILE A 375 -0.10 16.23 20.27
CA ILE A 375 -1.29 16.04 21.13
C ILE A 375 -0.99 16.52 22.54
N PRO A 376 -1.99 16.98 23.33
CA PRO A 376 -1.76 17.53 24.67
C PRO A 376 -0.88 16.65 25.57
N ALA A 377 -1.14 15.34 25.60
CA ALA A 377 -0.36 14.35 26.35
C ALA A 377 1.12 14.21 25.89
N ASN A 378 1.47 14.76 24.73
CA ASN A 378 2.80 14.72 24.11
C ASN A 378 3.37 16.13 23.84
N TYR A 379 2.74 17.19 24.37
CA TYR A 379 3.19 18.57 24.10
C TYR A 379 4.58 18.87 24.64
N PHE A 380 5.00 18.21 25.71
CA PHE A 380 6.38 18.28 26.18
C PHE A 380 7.40 17.87 25.10
N LEU A 381 7.04 16.95 24.20
CA LEU A 381 7.94 16.50 23.14
C LEU A 381 7.72 17.22 21.80
N ALA A 382 6.51 17.68 21.52
CA ALA A 382 6.12 18.21 20.21
C ALA A 382 4.99 19.26 20.25
N GLY A 383 4.90 20.08 21.30
CA GLY A 383 3.84 21.07 21.51
C GLY A 383 4.27 22.54 21.38
N PRO A 384 3.48 23.47 21.96
CA PRO A 384 3.87 24.88 22.09
C PRO A 384 5.16 25.05 22.90
N SER A 385 5.93 26.11 22.63
CA SER A 385 7.18 26.43 23.33
C SER A 385 7.00 26.49 24.86
N ALA A 386 5.89 27.06 25.33
CA ALA A 386 5.55 27.13 26.75
C ALA A 386 5.42 25.74 27.40
N ALA A 387 4.73 24.80 26.74
CA ALA A 387 4.55 23.43 27.23
C ALA A 387 5.84 22.58 27.19
N GLN A 388 6.83 23.02 26.41
CA GLN A 388 8.15 22.39 26.32
C GLN A 388 9.18 23.02 27.27
N GLY A 389 8.82 24.08 28.01
CA GLY A 389 9.77 24.85 28.82
C GLY A 389 10.77 25.69 28.00
N LEU A 390 10.51 25.91 26.70
CA LEU A 390 11.39 26.65 25.78
C LEU A 390 11.05 28.16 25.72
N GLY A 391 10.50 28.72 26.78
CA GLY A 391 10.02 30.12 26.81
C GLY A 391 11.12 31.14 27.10
N THR A 392 10.88 32.39 26.68
CA THR A 392 11.66 33.55 27.15
C THR A 392 11.16 34.06 28.52
N PRO A 393 12.05 34.57 29.40
CA PRO A 393 11.64 35.22 30.66
C PRO A 393 10.91 36.56 30.45
N VAL A 394 10.97 37.16 29.26
CA VAL A 394 10.31 38.45 28.97
C VAL A 394 8.79 38.30 28.86
N ASP A 395 8.04 38.91 29.78
CA ASP A 395 6.57 38.97 29.74
C ASP A 395 6.04 40.39 29.52
N ASN A 396 5.37 40.60 28.38
CA ASN A 396 4.68 41.83 28.03
C ASN A 396 3.58 41.55 26.98
N ARG A 397 2.85 42.59 26.56
CA ARG A 397 1.72 42.46 25.62
C ARG A 397 2.12 41.78 24.30
N VAL A 398 3.31 42.05 23.78
CA VAL A 398 3.79 41.50 22.51
C VAL A 398 4.18 40.03 22.68
N THR A 399 4.94 39.69 23.73
CA THR A 399 5.34 38.29 23.97
C THR A 399 4.13 37.40 24.27
N ARG A 400 3.12 37.90 25.00
CA ARG A 400 1.83 37.21 25.19
C ARG A 400 1.06 37.01 23.88
N LEU A 401 1.03 38.02 23.01
CA LEU A 401 0.39 37.90 21.70
C LEU A 401 1.06 36.82 20.84
N LEU A 402 2.40 36.77 20.81
CA LEU A 402 3.15 35.74 20.08
C LEU A 402 2.88 34.34 20.64
N ARG A 403 2.91 34.17 21.96
CA ARG A 403 2.57 32.89 22.62
C ARG A 403 1.14 32.45 22.32
N ARG A 404 0.17 33.37 22.35
CA ARG A 404 -1.23 33.08 21.99
C ARG A 404 -1.35 32.67 20.53
N ARG A 405 -0.63 33.34 19.62
CA ARG A 405 -0.59 32.98 18.20
C ARG A 405 0.04 31.62 17.95
N GLU A 406 1.08 31.26 18.71
CA GLU A 406 1.66 29.92 18.68
C GLU A 406 0.63 28.88 19.14
N ALA A 407 0.03 29.07 20.33
CA ALA A 407 -0.94 28.14 20.91
C ALA A 407 -2.13 27.88 19.98
N LEU A 408 -2.65 28.93 19.33
CA LEU A 408 -3.75 28.86 18.38
C LEU A 408 -3.49 27.87 17.22
N TYR A 409 -2.24 27.70 16.78
CA TYR A 409 -1.93 26.69 15.76
C TYR A 409 -2.09 25.27 16.27
N TYR A 410 -1.73 25.01 17.52
CA TYR A 410 -1.84 23.69 18.15
C TYR A 410 -3.27 23.36 18.54
N GLU A 411 -4.04 24.34 19.04
CA GLU A 411 -5.47 24.20 19.36
C GLU A 411 -6.31 23.85 18.12
N ARG A 412 -5.85 24.25 16.92
CA ARG A 412 -6.50 23.92 15.64
C ARG A 412 -6.12 22.54 15.09
N MET A 413 -5.23 21.81 15.74
CA MET A 413 -4.82 20.47 15.32
C MET A 413 -5.69 19.43 16.03
N SER A 414 -6.45 18.69 15.24
CA SER A 414 -7.22 17.55 15.72
C SER A 414 -6.30 16.36 16.04
N PRO A 415 -6.72 15.44 16.94
CA PRO A 415 -5.99 14.21 17.17
C PRO A 415 -5.87 13.36 15.89
N PRO A 416 -4.87 12.45 15.82
CA PRO A 416 -4.76 11.49 14.73
C PRO A 416 -5.90 10.46 14.80
N ASP A 417 -6.19 9.77 13.68
CA ASP A 417 -7.19 8.69 13.64
C ASP A 417 -6.74 7.47 14.47
N ALA A 418 -5.43 7.23 14.55
CA ALA A 418 -4.82 6.24 15.43
C ALA A 418 -3.51 6.78 16.02
N ALA A 419 -3.31 6.59 17.33
CA ALA A 419 -2.05 6.89 18.00
C ALA A 419 -1.43 5.59 18.50
N ILE A 420 -0.15 5.37 18.17
CA ILE A 420 0.63 4.21 18.60
C ILE A 420 1.84 4.72 19.38
N VAL A 421 1.98 4.28 20.62
CA VAL A 421 3.06 4.69 21.52
C VAL A 421 4.07 3.57 21.59
N LEU A 422 5.28 3.85 21.12
CA LEU A 422 6.44 3.00 21.34
C LEU A 422 7.00 3.30 22.73
N GLN A 423 6.58 2.51 23.71
CA GLN A 423 7.00 2.66 25.10
C GLN A 423 8.32 1.94 25.30
N LEU A 424 9.30 2.64 25.87
CA LEU A 424 10.63 2.12 26.12
C LEU A 424 11.06 2.54 27.53
N ASP A 425 11.61 1.59 28.28
CA ASP A 425 12.23 1.86 29.57
C ASP A 425 13.29 2.99 29.45
N PRO A 426 13.25 4.03 30.32
CA PRO A 426 14.14 5.17 30.22
C PRO A 426 15.63 4.83 30.25
N GLU A 427 16.05 3.85 31.06
CA GLU A 427 17.47 3.46 31.09
C GLU A 427 17.88 2.74 29.80
N THR A 428 16.97 1.95 29.24
CA THR A 428 17.16 1.33 27.92
C THR A 428 17.25 2.39 26.81
N ALA A 429 16.50 3.47 26.91
CA ALA A 429 16.59 4.60 25.97
C ALA A 429 17.96 5.28 26.02
N VAL A 430 18.51 5.50 27.22
CA VAL A 430 19.88 6.03 27.41
C VAL A 430 20.92 5.09 26.81
N ARG A 431 20.81 3.78 27.05
CA ARG A 431 21.74 2.79 26.45
C ARG A 431 21.71 2.77 24.91
N ARG A 432 20.55 3.07 24.30
CA ARG A 432 20.41 3.13 22.84
C ARG A 432 20.93 4.43 22.22
N LYS A 433 21.23 5.45 23.03
CA LYS A 433 21.72 6.78 22.58
C LYS A 433 22.89 7.27 23.43
N PRO A 434 24.05 6.57 23.41
CA PRO A 434 25.22 6.97 24.19
C PRO A 434 25.80 8.34 23.76
N GLU A 435 25.48 8.80 22.56
CA GLU A 435 25.94 10.08 22.00
C GLU A 435 25.20 11.31 22.54
N GLU A 436 24.03 11.15 23.15
CA GLU A 436 23.23 12.23 23.73
C GLU A 436 23.36 12.27 25.27
N PRO A 437 23.24 13.46 25.91
CA PRO A 437 23.30 13.54 27.37
C PRO A 437 22.26 12.65 28.04
N SER A 438 22.70 11.82 28.99
CA SER A 438 21.86 10.80 29.63
C SER A 438 20.62 11.40 30.32
N GLU A 439 20.77 12.52 31.01
CA GLU A 439 19.66 13.24 31.66
C GLU A 439 18.62 13.74 30.66
N TYR A 440 19.07 14.24 29.51
CA TYR A 440 18.19 14.73 28.45
C TYR A 440 17.36 13.58 27.86
N VAL A 441 17.99 12.46 27.53
CA VAL A 441 17.30 11.28 26.97
C VAL A 441 16.35 10.68 28.02
N ARG A 442 16.82 10.52 29.25
CA ARG A 442 16.04 9.98 30.37
C ARG A 442 14.79 10.81 30.64
N GLY A 443 14.92 12.13 30.78
CA GLY A 443 13.77 13.00 31.05
C GLY A 443 12.68 12.91 29.97
N ARG A 444 13.08 12.88 28.69
CA ARG A 444 12.14 12.74 27.57
C ARG A 444 11.49 11.36 27.49
N ALA A 445 12.22 10.30 27.83
CA ALA A 445 11.68 8.94 27.90
C ALA A 445 10.75 8.76 29.11
N GLN A 446 11.11 9.34 30.26
CA GLN A 446 10.33 9.27 31.49
C GLN A 446 8.97 9.93 31.37
N VAL A 447 8.88 11.08 30.69
CA VAL A 447 7.57 11.71 30.39
C VAL A 447 6.66 10.75 29.64
N VAL A 448 7.17 10.07 28.61
CA VAL A 448 6.38 9.07 27.87
C VAL A 448 6.06 7.85 28.73
N TRP A 449 6.98 7.41 29.58
CA TRP A 449 6.80 6.26 30.45
C TRP A 449 5.70 6.48 31.51
N GLN A 450 5.62 7.70 32.04
CA GLN A 450 4.68 8.08 33.11
C GLN A 450 3.33 8.57 32.59
N THR A 451 3.20 8.93 31.31
CA THR A 451 1.93 9.34 30.72
C THR A 451 0.94 8.17 30.64
N ASP A 452 -0.30 8.39 31.12
CA ASP A 452 -1.41 7.46 30.88
C ASP A 452 -1.92 7.59 29.44
N TRP A 453 -1.41 6.70 28.58
CA TRP A 453 -1.75 6.65 27.15
C TRP A 453 -3.13 6.03 26.88
N ALA A 454 -3.70 5.28 27.83
CA ALA A 454 -5.02 4.68 27.66
C ALA A 454 -6.11 5.74 27.65
N HIS A 455 -5.97 6.77 28.50
CA HIS A 455 -6.92 7.90 28.55
C HIS A 455 -7.02 8.69 27.24
N VAL A 456 -5.95 8.70 26.43
CA VAL A 456 -5.93 9.36 25.10
C VAL A 456 -6.23 8.41 23.94
N GLY A 457 -6.67 7.17 24.23
CA GLY A 457 -7.02 6.18 23.23
C GLY A 457 -5.85 5.67 22.38
N ALA A 458 -4.62 5.84 22.87
CA ALA A 458 -3.42 5.39 22.16
C ALA A 458 -3.14 3.91 22.45
N HIS A 459 -2.65 3.19 21.45
CA HIS A 459 -2.22 1.81 21.59
C HIS A 459 -0.74 1.76 21.98
N VAL A 460 -0.46 1.18 23.14
CA VAL A 460 0.90 1.08 23.69
C VAL A 460 1.55 -0.21 23.23
N ILE A 461 2.76 -0.11 22.67
CA ILE A 461 3.57 -1.23 22.22
C ILE A 461 4.92 -1.15 22.92
N ASP A 462 5.31 -2.24 23.57
CA ASP A 462 6.63 -2.39 24.17
C ASP A 462 7.72 -2.43 23.08
N ALA A 463 8.53 -1.37 23.05
CA ALA A 463 9.65 -1.16 22.14
C ALA A 463 10.99 -1.70 22.69
N GLY A 464 10.98 -2.33 23.87
CA GLY A 464 12.09 -3.08 24.44
C GLY A 464 12.35 -4.41 23.70
N ARG A 465 11.30 -4.98 23.09
CA ARG A 465 11.38 -6.18 22.25
C ARG A 465 12.19 -5.98 20.97
N VAL A 466 12.51 -7.09 20.30
CA VAL A 466 13.24 -7.08 19.03
C VAL A 466 12.39 -6.43 17.92
N LEU A 467 13.05 -5.69 17.03
CA LEU A 467 12.39 -4.87 16.01
C LEU A 467 11.36 -5.65 15.14
N PRO A 468 11.61 -6.89 14.69
CA PRO A 468 10.62 -7.63 13.90
C PRO A 468 9.30 -7.89 14.62
N GLU A 469 9.34 -8.17 15.93
CA GLU A 469 8.13 -8.37 16.73
C GLU A 469 7.35 -7.08 16.91
N VAL A 470 8.06 -5.98 17.23
CA VAL A 470 7.46 -4.65 17.32
C VAL A 470 6.80 -4.28 16.00
N LEU A 471 7.46 -4.50 14.86
CA LEU A 471 6.90 -4.22 13.55
C LEU A 471 5.68 -5.08 13.24
N ARG A 472 5.67 -6.37 13.60
CA ARG A 472 4.50 -7.24 13.43
C ARG A 472 3.27 -6.69 14.17
N ASP A 473 3.44 -6.28 15.42
CA ASP A 473 2.35 -5.76 16.24
C ASP A 473 1.86 -4.41 15.73
N VAL A 474 2.78 -3.50 15.39
CA VAL A 474 2.43 -2.19 14.83
C VAL A 474 1.68 -2.35 13.49
N LYS A 475 2.15 -3.22 12.59
CA LYS A 475 1.50 -3.49 11.30
C LYS A 475 0.12 -4.09 11.49
N SER A 476 -0.03 -5.08 12.39
CA SER A 476 -1.31 -5.71 12.71
C SER A 476 -2.31 -4.70 13.25
N HIS A 477 -1.88 -3.85 14.18
CA HIS A 477 -2.71 -2.81 14.76
C HIS A 477 -3.17 -1.78 13.72
N ILE A 478 -2.25 -1.28 12.89
CA ILE A 478 -2.58 -0.35 11.81
C ILE A 478 -3.59 -0.98 10.87
N TRP A 479 -3.34 -2.20 10.39
CA TRP A 479 -4.22 -2.86 9.43
C TRP A 479 -5.62 -3.14 9.98
N GLY A 480 -5.72 -3.48 11.27
CA GLY A 480 -7.01 -3.68 11.94
C GLY A 480 -7.85 -2.41 12.11
N ARG A 481 -7.21 -1.24 12.08
CA ARG A 481 -7.86 0.09 12.24
C ARG A 481 -8.26 0.75 10.92
N LEU A 482 -7.53 0.47 9.84
CA LEU A 482 -7.91 0.86 8.47
C LEU A 482 -9.20 0.15 8.06
#